data_AF-A0A3B7LCH8-F1
#
_entry.id   AF-A0A3B7LCH8-F1
#
_cell.length_a   1.000
_cell.length_b   1.000
_cell.length_c   1.000
_cell.angle_alpha   90.00
_cell.angle_beta   90.00
_cell.angle_gamma   90.00
#
_symmetry.space_group_name_H-M   'P 1'
#
loop_
_entity.id
_entity.type
_entity.pdbx_description
1 polymer ?
#
loop_
_entity_poly.entity_id
_entity_poly.type
_entity_poly.pdbx_seq_one_letter_code
_entity_poly.pdbx_strand_id
1 'polypeptide(L)'
;MEITGLVFRDLLKEAFGEVPAQLRFTAWDDYDVTLGGWDDPNWILVTHHDGEPLTLRQRGPLRLVERDYGSRDPGNLRNFNDWIWMIREVEALP
;
A
#
# COMPACT_ATOMS: atom_id res chain seq x y z
N MET A 1 -7.21 -12.66 12.69
CA MET A 1 -6.00 -12.32 11.93
C MET A 1 -5.76 -10.86 12.17
N GLU A 2 -4.69 -10.54 12.88
CA GLU A 2 -4.31 -9.19 13.24
C GLU A 2 -3.27 -8.69 12.23
N ILE A 3 -3.49 -7.48 11.72
CA ILE A 3 -2.60 -6.84 10.76
C ILE A 3 -1.96 -5.65 11.46
N THR A 4 -0.63 -5.56 11.40
CA THR A 4 0.12 -4.40 11.89
C THR A 4 0.80 -3.69 10.72
N GLY A 5 0.70 -2.37 10.72
CA GLY A 5 1.23 -1.53 9.66
C GLY A 5 1.16 -0.05 10.00
N LEU A 6 1.54 0.79 9.05
CA LEU A 6 1.49 2.24 9.16
C LEU A 6 0.32 2.78 8.33
N VAL A 7 -0.35 3.82 8.81
CA VAL A 7 -1.25 4.61 7.97
C VAL A 7 -0.39 5.28 6.90
N PHE A 8 -0.61 4.92 5.64
CA PHE A 8 0.31 5.27 4.56
C PHE A 8 0.36 6.78 4.32
N ARG A 9 -0.80 7.45 4.36
CA ARG A 9 -0.89 8.92 4.30
C ARG A 9 0.00 9.60 5.35
N ASP A 10 -0.02 9.09 6.57
CA ASP A 10 0.69 9.72 7.67
C ASP A 10 2.19 9.47 7.53
N LEU A 11 2.60 8.29 7.05
CA LEU A 11 3.98 8.00 6.65
C LEU A 11 4.46 8.96 5.53
N LEU A 12 3.63 9.23 4.52
CA LEU A 12 3.99 10.14 3.44
C LEU A 12 4.21 11.57 3.95
N LYS A 13 3.31 12.06 4.81
CA LYS A 13 3.46 13.38 5.45
C LYS A 13 4.73 13.47 6.29
N GLU A 14 5.07 12.42 7.03
CA GLU A 14 6.30 12.35 7.82
C GLU A 14 7.55 12.36 6.93
N ALA A 15 7.54 11.58 5.84
CA ALA A 15 8.70 11.40 4.97
C ALA A 15 8.93 12.57 4.00
N PHE A 16 7.86 13.15 3.46
CA PHE A 16 7.91 14.14 2.37
C PHE A 16 7.44 15.54 2.80
N GLY A 17 6.90 15.70 4.02
CA GLY A 17 6.29 16.96 4.49
C GLY A 17 4.88 17.21 3.96
N GLU A 18 4.46 16.49 2.93
CA GLU A 18 3.12 16.51 2.34
C GLU A 18 2.77 15.14 1.75
N VAL A 19 1.58 15.00 1.15
CA VAL A 19 1.20 13.78 0.44
C VAL A 19 1.46 14.00 -1.06
N PRO A 20 2.42 13.29 -1.67
CA PRO A 20 2.67 13.42 -3.10
C PRO A 20 1.44 13.06 -3.94
N ALA A 21 1.19 13.80 -5.01
CA ALA A 21 0.06 13.55 -5.90
C ALA A 21 0.20 12.21 -6.63
N GLN A 22 1.43 11.84 -6.99
CA GLN A 22 1.78 10.56 -7.60
C GLN A 22 2.98 9.93 -6.91
N LEU A 23 2.91 8.61 -6.77
CA LEU A 23 3.99 7.77 -6.30
C LEU A 23 4.24 6.68 -7.33
N ARG A 24 5.52 6.39 -7.57
CA ARG A 24 5.96 5.20 -8.29
C ARG A 24 6.29 4.10 -7.30
N PHE A 25 5.81 2.89 -7.55
CA PHE A 25 6.09 1.70 -6.76
C PHE A 25 6.85 0.71 -7.62
N THR A 26 7.94 0.18 -7.07
CA THR A 26 8.69 -0.93 -7.66
C THR A 26 8.64 -2.11 -6.72
N ALA A 27 8.23 -3.27 -7.21
CA ALA A 27 8.16 -4.51 -6.45
C ALA A 27 9.38 -5.42 -6.72
N TRP A 28 9.52 -6.47 -5.92
CA TRP A 28 10.62 -7.45 -6.05
C TRP A 28 10.57 -8.30 -7.33
N ASP A 29 9.40 -8.42 -7.96
CA ASP A 29 9.20 -9.13 -9.24
C ASP A 29 9.29 -8.18 -10.46
N ASP A 30 9.90 -7.01 -10.27
CA ASP A 30 10.05 -5.94 -11.26
C ASP A 30 8.71 -5.37 -11.77
N TYR A 31 7.60 -5.63 -11.06
CA TYR A 31 6.36 -4.88 -11.26
C TYR A 31 6.57 -3.41 -10.91
N ASP A 32 6.14 -2.54 -11.80
CA ASP A 32 6.34 -1.09 -11.73
C ASP A 32 5.03 -0.38 -12.08
N VAL A 33 4.56 0.50 -11.19
CA VAL A 33 3.31 1.23 -11.39
C VAL A 33 3.39 2.63 -10.80
N THR A 34 2.76 3.59 -11.46
CA THR A 34 2.58 4.96 -10.94
C THR A 34 1.11 5.20 -10.67
N LEU A 35 0.80 5.61 -9.43
CA LEU A 35 -0.56 5.73 -8.92
C LEU A 35 -0.67 6.96 -8.00
N GLY A 36 -1.89 7.46 -7.83
CA GLY A 36 -2.20 8.63 -7.00
C GLY A 36 -3.35 8.35 -6.03
N GLY A 37 -3.84 9.40 -5.38
CA GLY A 37 -4.97 9.28 -4.43
C GLY A 37 -4.56 8.84 -3.02
N TRP A 38 -3.33 9.18 -2.60
CA TRP A 38 -2.76 8.75 -1.32
C TRP A 38 -3.18 9.59 -0.12
N ASP A 39 -3.92 10.69 -0.32
CA ASP A 39 -4.48 11.50 0.78
C ASP A 39 -5.76 10.88 1.35
N ASP A 40 -5.76 9.56 1.49
CA ASP A 40 -6.83 8.76 2.10
C ASP A 40 -6.26 7.95 3.28
N PRO A 41 -6.76 8.14 4.52
CA PRO A 41 -6.27 7.44 5.69
C PRO A 41 -6.60 5.94 5.71
N ASN A 42 -7.37 5.43 4.76
CA ASN A 42 -7.71 4.01 4.68
C ASN A 42 -6.55 3.15 4.15
N TRP A 43 -5.54 3.74 3.52
CA TRP A 43 -4.36 2.98 3.08
C TRP A 43 -3.45 2.63 4.25
N ILE A 44 -3.17 1.34 4.40
CA ILE A 44 -2.27 0.78 5.40
C ILE A 44 -1.09 0.12 4.69
N LEU A 45 0.12 0.55 5.01
CA LEU A 45 1.35 -0.14 4.64
C LEU A 45 1.61 -1.25 5.66
N VAL A 46 1.27 -2.47 5.30
CA VAL A 46 1.36 -3.63 6.18
C VAL A 46 2.79 -4.14 6.24
N THR A 47 3.24 -4.42 7.46
CA THR A 47 4.58 -4.95 7.75
C THR A 47 4.53 -6.31 8.45
N HIS A 48 3.48 -6.57 9.25
CA HIS A 48 3.35 -7.80 10.04
C HIS A 48 1.93 -8.38 9.98
N HIS A 49 1.86 -9.70 10.12
CA HIS A 49 0.64 -10.47 10.35
C HIS A 49 0.80 -11.29 11.63
N ASP A 50 -0.18 -11.17 12.53
CA ASP A 50 -0.21 -11.86 13.82
C ASP A 50 1.11 -11.69 14.60
N GLY A 51 1.69 -10.47 14.55
CA GLY A 51 2.93 -10.09 15.23
C GLY A 51 4.23 -10.44 14.48
N GLU A 52 4.17 -11.24 13.41
CA GLU A 52 5.35 -11.69 12.66
C GLU A 52 5.53 -10.94 11.34
N PRO A 53 6.76 -10.66 10.89
CA PRO A 53 7.01 -10.00 9.61
C PRO A 53 6.37 -10.75 8.43
N LEU A 54 5.85 -10.00 7.45
CA LEU A 54 5.26 -10.61 6.27
C LEU A 54 6.28 -11.48 5.50
N THR A 55 5.89 -12.72 5.24
CA THR A 55 6.61 -13.62 4.33
C THR A 55 6.25 -13.35 2.86
N LEU A 56 7.04 -13.90 1.93
CA LEU A 56 6.72 -13.85 0.50
C LEU A 56 5.36 -14.48 0.16
N ARG A 57 4.98 -15.58 0.84
CA ARG A 57 3.64 -16.19 0.65
C ARG A 57 2.51 -15.27 1.11
N GLN A 58 2.78 -14.37 2.05
CA GLN A 58 1.84 -13.34 2.50
C GLN A 58 1.96 -12.03 1.68
N ARG A 59 2.78 -12.04 0.62
CA ARG A 59 3.06 -10.91 -0.27
C ARG A 59 3.86 -9.79 0.42
N GLY A 60 4.73 -10.16 1.36
CA GLY A 60 5.70 -9.27 2.02
C GLY A 60 6.94 -8.94 1.15
N PRO A 61 7.91 -8.19 1.67
CA PRO A 61 8.03 -7.71 3.05
C PRO A 61 7.08 -6.53 3.37
N LEU A 62 6.62 -5.83 2.34
CA LEU A 62 5.71 -4.70 2.43
C LEU A 62 4.58 -4.87 1.42
N ARG A 63 3.36 -4.57 1.84
CA ARG A 63 2.21 -4.48 0.93
C ARG A 63 1.25 -3.37 1.36
N LEU A 64 0.61 -2.77 0.39
CA LEU A 64 -0.39 -1.74 0.61
C LEU A 64 -1.78 -2.37 0.56
N VAL A 65 -2.62 -2.07 1.55
CA VAL A 65 -4.01 -2.52 1.60
C VAL A 65 -4.93 -1.37 2.02
N GLU A 66 -6.15 -1.37 1.54
CA GLU A 66 -7.20 -0.47 2.02
C GLU A 66 -7.92 -1.10 3.23
N ARG A 67 -8.07 -0.36 4.33
CA ARG A 67 -8.61 -0.82 5.62
C ARG A 67 -10.10 -1.13 5.54
N ASP A 68 -10.84 -0.44 4.68
CA ASP A 68 -12.30 -0.56 4.61
C ASP A 68 -12.76 -0.48 3.14
N TYR A 69 -13.35 -1.54 2.63
CA TYR A 69 -14.05 -1.51 1.33
C TYR A 69 -15.40 -0.78 1.42
N GLY A 70 -15.84 -0.39 2.63
CA GLY A 70 -17.10 0.29 2.89
C GLY A 70 -18.32 -0.50 2.39
N SER A 71 -19.26 0.18 1.75
CA SER A 71 -20.47 -0.37 1.12
C SER A 71 -20.28 -0.83 -0.34
N ARG A 72 -19.03 -0.98 -0.80
CA ARG A 72 -18.75 -1.28 -2.21
C ARG A 72 -18.85 -2.78 -2.49
N ASP A 73 -19.51 -3.09 -3.61
CA ASP A 73 -19.76 -4.44 -4.09
C ASP A 73 -18.44 -5.22 -4.29
N PRO A 74 -18.26 -6.39 -3.64
CA PRO A 74 -17.17 -7.32 -3.92
C PRO A 74 -17.05 -7.71 -5.41
N GLY A 75 -18.10 -7.54 -6.22
CA GLY A 75 -18.05 -7.68 -7.68
C GLY A 75 -17.27 -6.57 -8.43
N ASN A 76 -17.04 -5.41 -7.79
CA ASN A 76 -16.25 -4.30 -8.32
C ASN A 76 -14.75 -4.40 -8.00
N LEU A 77 -14.29 -5.52 -7.43
CA LEU A 77 -12.87 -5.86 -7.25
C LEU A 77 -12.05 -5.78 -8.56
N ARG A 78 -12.69 -5.71 -9.73
CA ARG A 78 -12.05 -5.47 -11.03
C ARG A 78 -11.49 -4.06 -11.24
N ASN A 79 -11.96 -3.06 -10.49
CA ASN A 79 -11.35 -1.73 -10.51
C ASN A 79 -10.13 -1.63 -9.58
N PHE A 80 -9.85 -2.67 -8.78
CA PHE A 80 -8.68 -2.83 -7.91
C PHE A 80 -7.54 -3.61 -8.59
N ASN A 81 -7.24 -3.32 -9.85
CA ASN A 81 -6.04 -3.88 -10.49
C ASN A 81 -4.71 -3.34 -9.89
N ASP A 82 -4.77 -2.46 -8.88
CA ASP A 82 -3.61 -1.83 -8.24
C ASP A 82 -3.17 -2.60 -6.98
N TRP A 83 -2.90 -3.89 -7.18
CA TRP A 83 -2.41 -4.78 -6.15
C TRP A 83 -0.92 -4.51 -5.85
N ILE A 84 -0.64 -3.55 -4.98
CA ILE A 84 0.74 -3.19 -4.64
C ILE A 84 1.23 -4.01 -3.45
N TRP A 85 2.11 -4.96 -3.74
CA TRP A 85 2.74 -5.81 -2.73
C TRP A 85 4.17 -6.11 -3.10
N MET A 86 4.87 -6.80 -2.20
CA MET A 86 6.31 -7.03 -2.36
C MET A 86 7.05 -5.73 -2.68
N ILE A 87 6.61 -4.61 -2.09
CA ILE A 87 7.12 -3.28 -2.40
C ILE A 87 8.60 -3.25 -1.99
N ARG A 88 9.45 -2.88 -2.95
CA ARG A 88 10.89 -2.66 -2.77
C ARG A 88 11.19 -1.18 -2.66
N GLU A 89 10.60 -0.36 -3.53
CA GLU A 89 10.83 1.08 -3.60
C GLU A 89 9.51 1.84 -3.73
N VAL A 90 9.47 3.04 -3.13
CA VAL A 90 8.40 4.03 -3.27
C VAL A 90 9.07 5.38 -3.56
N GLU A 91 8.76 5.97 -4.70
CA GLU A 91 9.35 7.24 -5.14
C GLU A 91 8.25 8.29 -5.34
N ALA A 92 8.46 9.48 -4.77
CA ALA A 92 7.62 10.65 -5.05
C ALA A 92 8.00 11.25 -6.41
N LEU A 93 7.02 11.39 -7.29
CA LEU A 93 7.22 12.03 -8.58
C LEU A 93 6.99 13.55 -8.49
N PRO A 94 7.68 14.36 -9.32
CA PRO A 94 7.53 15.83 -9.34
C PRO A 94 6.15 16.33 -9.74
#